data_AF-A0A932VIK6-F1
#
_entry.id   AF-A0A932VIK6-F1
#
_cell.length_a   1.000
_cell.length_b   1.000
_cell.length_c   1.000
_cell.angle_alpha   90.00
_cell.angle_beta   90.00
_cell.angle_gamma   90.00
#
_symmetry.space_group_name_H-M   'P 1'
#
loop_
_entity.id
_entity.type
_entity.pdbx_description
1 polymer ?
#
loop_
_entity_poly.entity_id
_entity_poly.type
_entity_poly.pdbx_seq_one_letter_code
_entity_poly.pdbx_strand_id
1 'polypeptide(L)' 'MTIQIRLNETQVDRLSEVLGNLGLVFFASLVVPALSQIQQRNTSDVFVGITGSLAFIGMSLFILRKNKI' A
#
# COMPACT_ATOMS: atom_id res chain seq x y z
N MET A 1 -24.77 -18.75 8.48
CA MET A 1 -25.28 -17.64 7.65
C MET A 1 -24.12 -16.68 7.42
N THR A 2 -23.46 -16.72 6.26
CA THR A 2 -22.36 -15.82 5.92
C THR A 2 -22.93 -14.55 5.32
N ILE A 3 -22.86 -13.44 6.07
CA ILE A 3 -23.27 -12.13 5.59
C ILE A 3 -22.23 -11.69 4.54
N GLN A 4 -22.62 -11.68 3.26
CA GLN A 4 -21.80 -11.13 2.20
C GLN A 4 -21.90 -9.60 2.26
N ILE A 5 -20.94 -8.96 2.90
CA ILE A 5 -20.81 -7.50 2.89
C ILE A 5 -20.27 -7.11 1.52
N ARG A 6 -21.16 -6.62 0.64
CA ARG A 6 -20.77 -6.07 -0.66
C ARG A 6 -20.48 -4.58 -0.49
N LEU A 7 -19.24 -4.16 -0.71
CA LEU A 7 -18.87 -2.75 -0.72
C LEU A 7 -19.49 -2.07 -1.96
N ASN A 8 -19.94 -0.82 -1.82
CA ASN A 8 -20.36 -0.01 -2.95
C ASN A 8 -19.15 0.60 -3.69
N GLU A 9 -19.35 1.13 -4.90
CA GLU A 9 -18.27 1.66 -5.72
C GLU A 9 -17.46 2.76 -5.01
N THR A 10 -18.13 3.69 -4.33
CA THR A 10 -17.48 4.76 -3.56
C THR A 10 -16.61 4.23 -2.43
N GLN A 11 -17.04 3.17 -1.74
CA GLN A 11 -16.26 2.52 -0.68
C GLN A 11 -15.04 1.81 -1.25
N VAL A 12 -15.18 1.17 -2.41
CA VAL A 12 -14.07 0.49 -3.11
C VAL A 12 -13.03 1.50 -3.58
N ASP A 13 -13.44 2.63 -4.14
CA ASP A 13 -12.53 3.69 -4.58
C ASP A 13 -11.76 4.29 -3.39
N ARG A 14 -12.46 4.62 -2.30
CA ARG A 14 -11.82 5.11 -1.06
C ARG A 14 -10.86 4.10 -0.47
N LEU A 15 -11.24 2.81 -0.46
CA LEU A 15 -10.37 1.75 0.02
C LEU A 15 -9.10 1.65 -0.84
N SER A 16 -9.25 1.73 -2.16
CA SER A 16 -8.11 1.73 -3.06
C SER A 16 -7.18 2.93 -2.83
N GLU A 17 -7.74 4.11 -2.60
CA GLU A 17 -6.97 5.32 -2.30
C GLU A 17 -6.18 5.17 -0.99
N VAL A 18 -6.82 4.67 0.07
CA VAL A 18 -6.15 4.40 1.35
C VAL A 18 -5.02 3.41 1.18
N LEU A 19 -5.24 2.31 0.45
CA LEU A 19 -4.20 1.31 0.18
C LEU A 19 -3.06 1.90 -0.66
N GLY A 20 -3.36 2.71 -1.66
CA GLY A 20 -2.36 3.40 -2.47
C GLY A 20 -1.49 4.33 -1.61
N ASN A 21 -2.12 5.12 -0.74
CA ASN A 21 -1.43 6.02 0.18
C ASN A 21 -0.56 5.28 1.20
N LEU A 22 -1.04 4.16 1.74
CA LEU A 22 -0.22 3.29 2.59
C LEU A 22 1.01 2.76 1.83
N GLY A 23 0.83 2.32 0.59
CA GLY A 23 1.93 1.90 -0.27
C GLY A 23 2.99 2.99 -0.48
N LEU A 24 2.56 4.25 -0.63
CA LEU A 24 3.46 5.41 -0.70
C LEU A 24 4.16 5.71 0.63
N VAL A 25 3.50 5.54 1.77
CA VAL A 25 4.13 5.68 3.09
C VAL A 25 5.24 4.65 3.29
N PHE A 26 5.00 3.39 2.93
CA PHE A 26 6.03 2.35 2.94
C PHE A 26 7.17 2.63 1.95
N PHE A 27 6.88 3.26 0.82
CA PHE A 27 7.93 3.71 -0.11
C PHE A 27 8.74 4.87 0.48
N ALA A 28 8.07 5.84 1.10
CA ALA A 28 8.71 7.00 1.72
C ALA A 28 9.63 6.58 2.88
N SER A 29 9.26 5.56 3.66
CA SER A 29 10.15 5.01 4.69
C SER A 29 11.43 4.39 4.12
N LEU A 30 11.48 4.12 2.81
CA LEU A 30 12.71 3.71 2.14
C LEU A 30 13.56 4.89 1.68
N VAL A 31 12.92 5.93 1.17
CA VAL A 31 13.59 7.09 0.56
C VAL A 31 14.08 8.08 1.62
N VAL A 32 13.27 8.37 2.63
CA VAL A 32 13.57 9.38 3.66
C VAL A 32 14.88 9.06 4.39
N PRO A 33 15.13 7.84 4.90
CA PRO A 33 16.40 7.52 5.56
C PRO A 33 17.62 7.60 4.62
N ALA A 34 17.42 7.29 3.33
CA ALA A 34 18.47 7.37 2.33
C ALA A 34 18.88 8.84 2.05
N LEU A 35 17.92 9.77 2.10
CA LEU A 35 18.17 11.20 1.94
C LEU A 35 18.74 11.85 3.21
N SER A 36 18.37 11.37 4.39
CA SER A 36 18.79 11.94 5.67
C SER A 36 20.14 11.45 6.18
N GLN A 37 20.94 10.76 5.35
CA GLN A 37 22.25 10.17 5.70
C GLN A 37 22.24 9.34 6.99
N ILE A 38 21.10 8.71 7.34
CA ILE A 38 21.01 7.84 8.51
C ILE A 38 21.84 6.58 8.21
N GLN A 39 23.00 6.50 8.82
CA GLN A 39 24.06 5.52 8.51
C GLN A 39 23.72 4.09 8.96
N GLN A 40 22.72 3.91 9.81
CA GLN A 40 22.24 2.60 10.26
C GLN A 40 20.85 2.34 9.72
N ARG A 41 20.79 1.80 8.50
CA ARG A 41 19.56 1.29 7.92
C ARG A 41 19.56 -0.23 8.04
N ASN A 42 18.67 -0.76 8.86
CA ASN A 42 18.54 -2.20 9.01
C ASN A 42 18.00 -2.81 7.71
N THR A 43 18.65 -3.86 7.21
CA THR A 43 18.24 -4.57 6.00
C THR A 43 16.81 -5.11 6.11
N SER A 44 16.36 -5.47 7.33
CA SER A 44 14.96 -5.89 7.55
C SER A 44 13.97 -4.77 7.23
N ASP A 45 14.28 -3.53 7.59
CA ASP A 45 13.37 -2.39 7.38
C ASP A 45 13.25 -2.05 5.90
N VAL A 46 14.35 -2.23 5.15
CA VAL A 46 14.33 -2.13 3.68
C VAL A 46 13.41 -3.18 3.09
N PHE A 47 13.51 -4.43 3.55
CA PHE A 47 12.69 -5.52 3.03
C PHE A 47 11.21 -5.30 3.35
N VAL A 48 10.88 -4.88 4.57
CA VAL A 48 9.51 -4.54 4.99
C VAL A 48 8.95 -3.38 4.18
N GLY A 49 9.74 -2.32 3.95
CA GLY A 49 9.29 -1.17 3.15
C GLY A 49 9.02 -1.54 1.69
N ILE A 50 9.89 -2.35 1.06
CA ILE A 50 9.70 -2.79 -0.33
C ILE A 50 8.48 -3.71 -0.44
N THR A 51 8.42 -4.75 0.38
CA THR A 51 7.32 -5.73 0.37
C THR A 51 5.98 -5.08 0.69
N GLY A 52 5.93 -4.22 1.71
CA GLY A 52 4.74 -3.45 2.09
C GLY A 52 4.28 -2.54 0.95
N SER A 53 5.20 -1.76 0.37
CA SER A 53 4.86 -0.86 -0.75
C SER A 53 4.28 -1.61 -1.94
N LEU A 54 4.93 -2.69 -2.38
CA LEU A 54 4.45 -3.52 -3.49
C LEU A 54 3.10 -4.18 -3.19
N ALA A 55 2.92 -4.71 -1.98
CA ALA A 55 1.67 -5.35 -1.58
C ALA A 55 0.49 -4.36 -1.58
N PHE A 56 0.67 -3.18 -0.97
CA PHE A 56 -0.38 -2.17 -0.85
C PHE A 56 -0.71 -1.50 -2.19
N ILE A 57 0.29 -1.15 -3.00
CA ILE A 57 0.08 -0.63 -4.36
C ILE A 57 -0.56 -1.71 -5.24
N GLY A 58 -0.05 -2.94 -5.19
CA GLY A 58 -0.61 -4.06 -5.94
C GLY A 58 -2.07 -4.32 -5.59
N MET A 59 -2.42 -4.29 -4.30
CA MET A 59 -3.79 -4.47 -3.83
C MET A 59 -4.70 -3.30 -4.23
N SER A 60 -4.21 -2.06 -4.13
CA SER A 60 -4.90 -0.86 -4.62
C SER A 60 -5.27 -0.99 -6.11
N LEU A 61 -4.29 -1.33 -6.95
CA LEU A 61 -4.50 -1.53 -8.39
C LEU A 61 -5.42 -2.71 -8.70
N PHE A 62 -5.30 -3.82 -7.96
CA PHE A 62 -6.15 -5.00 -8.13
C PHE A 62 -7.62 -4.68 -7.83
N ILE A 63 -7.87 -3.92 -6.77
CA ILE A 63 -9.21 -3.50 -6.36
C ILE A 63 -9.82 -2.57 -7.42
N LEU A 64 -9.07 -1.57 -7.90
CA LEU A 64 -9.52 -0.69 -8.99
C LEU A 64 -9.83 -1.46 -10.28
N ARG A 65 -9.00 -2.45 -10.63
CA ARG A 65 -9.21 -3.27 -11.83
C ARG A 65 -10.50 -4.09 -11.73
N LYS A 66 -10.84 -4.60 -10.55
CA LYS A 66 -12.11 -5.33 -10.33
C LYS A 66 -13.35 -4.45 -10.34
N ASN A 67 -13.20 -3.14 -10.14
CA ASN A 67 -14.32 -2.21 -10.08
C ASN A 67 -14.61 -1.54 -11.44
N LYS A 68 -13.66 -1.57 -12.38
CA LYS A 68 -13.77 -0.97 -13.73
C LYS A 68 -14.16 -1.95 -14.84
N ILE A 69 -14.21 -3.26 -14.56
CA ILE A 69 -14.67 -4.33 -15.46
C ILE A 69 -16.05 -4.78 -14.98
#